data_AF-A0A6I5P6W1-F1
#
_entry.id   AF-A0A6I5P6W1-F1
#
_cell.length_a   1.000
_cell.length_b   1.000
_cell.length_c   1.000
_cell.angle_alpha   90.00
_cell.angle_beta   90.00
_cell.angle_gamma   90.00
#
_symmetry.space_group_name_H-M   'P 1'
#
loop_
_entity.id
_entity.type
_entity.pdbx_description
1 polymer ?
#
loop_
_entity_poly.entity_id
_entity_poly.type
_entity_poly.pdbx_seq_one_letter_code
_entity_poly.pdbx_strand_id
1 'polypeptide(L)'
;MTSQNKFKPDALPIDYFELQPSEPPDIDADNRRFVMQLKAIAINNKRIEKAILDYYRAFEQRSRWAREDLLFSDEIEQYEKKLIDEWDRYRLMLQDELILEDEDEIVHQQFGRRLYNWVDQTADIRIRPQVAEEYVMRGSYHILADKISPIVCWHPKFVERLAQLLPTS
;
A
#
# COMPACT_ATOMS: atom_id res chain seq x y z
N MET A 1 18.82 14.78 -34.44
CA MET A 1 17.51 14.68 -33.76
C MET A 1 17.80 14.27 -32.32
N THR A 2 17.61 15.20 -31.39
CA THR A 2 18.17 15.15 -30.04
C THR A 2 17.29 14.31 -29.12
N SER A 3 17.67 13.03 -28.94
CA SER A 3 17.16 12.19 -27.86
C SER A 3 17.91 12.52 -26.58
N GLN A 4 17.53 13.60 -25.87
CA GLN A 4 18.13 13.90 -24.57
C GLN A 4 17.06 14.36 -23.58
N ASN A 5 16.99 13.62 -22.46
CA ASN A 5 16.37 13.97 -21.19
C ASN A 5 14.89 13.59 -20.94
N LYS A 6 14.47 12.35 -21.29
CA LYS A 6 13.22 11.78 -20.74
C LYS A 6 13.36 11.28 -19.29
N PHE A 7 14.58 11.02 -18.84
CA PHE A 7 14.88 10.52 -17.50
C PHE A 7 15.43 11.64 -16.62
N LYS A 8 14.68 12.06 -15.61
CA LYS A 8 15.20 12.90 -14.53
C LYS A 8 15.58 11.98 -13.36
N PRO A 9 16.85 11.89 -12.96
CA PRO A 9 17.28 10.94 -11.93
C PRO A 9 16.58 11.15 -10.58
N ASP A 10 16.15 12.38 -10.28
CA ASP A 10 15.58 12.72 -8.98
C ASP A 10 14.07 12.95 -8.98
N ALA A 11 13.42 13.00 -10.15
CA ALA A 11 12.03 13.47 -10.28
C ALA A 11 11.21 12.66 -11.28
N LEU A 12 9.90 12.58 -11.04
CA LEU A 12 8.89 12.06 -11.94
C LEU A 12 7.72 13.06 -12.02
N PRO A 13 7.00 13.15 -13.15
CA PRO A 13 5.79 13.97 -13.20
C PRO A 13 4.73 13.42 -12.25
N ILE A 14 3.89 14.33 -11.73
CA ILE A 14 2.84 14.04 -10.75
C ILE A 14 1.55 14.63 -11.31
N ASP A 15 0.57 13.77 -11.53
CA ASP A 15 -0.55 14.06 -12.41
C ASP A 15 -1.89 13.63 -11.82
N TYR A 16 -1.86 12.66 -10.89
CA TYR A 16 -3.07 12.10 -10.30
C TYR A 16 -3.36 12.63 -8.89
N PHE A 17 -2.68 13.68 -8.45
CA PHE A 17 -2.93 14.29 -7.12
C PHE A 17 -4.39 14.73 -6.95
N GLU A 18 -4.99 15.28 -8.01
CA GLU A 18 -6.38 15.76 -8.01
C GLU A 18 -7.40 14.69 -8.43
N LEU A 19 -6.95 13.48 -8.78
CA LEU A 19 -7.87 12.42 -9.23
C LEU A 19 -8.89 12.14 -8.13
N GLN A 20 -10.16 12.26 -8.49
CA GLN A 20 -11.29 11.81 -7.70
C GLN A 20 -12.19 10.94 -8.58
N PRO A 21 -12.66 9.79 -8.08
CA PRO A 21 -13.64 8.98 -8.79
C PRO A 21 -14.94 9.78 -8.94
N SER A 22 -15.67 9.51 -10.02
CA SER A 22 -16.95 10.16 -10.32
C SER A 22 -18.02 9.89 -9.27
N GLU A 23 -17.90 8.76 -8.56
CA GLU A 23 -18.76 8.35 -7.46
C GLU A 23 -17.88 7.99 -6.25
N PRO A 24 -18.36 8.23 -5.02
CA PRO A 24 -17.65 7.80 -3.83
C PRO A 24 -17.51 6.26 -3.82
N PRO A 25 -16.38 5.72 -3.35
CA PRO A 25 -16.20 4.27 -3.32
C PRO A 25 -17.22 3.64 -2.37
N ASP A 26 -17.94 2.62 -2.86
CA ASP A 26 -18.77 1.76 -2.03
C ASP A 26 -17.87 0.80 -1.25
N ILE A 27 -17.58 1.17 -0.01
CA ILE A 27 -16.69 0.40 0.86
C ILE A 27 -17.26 -1.00 1.09
N ASP A 28 -18.57 -1.15 1.25
CA ASP A 28 -19.19 -2.41 1.64
C ASP A 28 -19.12 -3.43 0.51
N ALA A 29 -19.30 -2.98 -0.74
CA ALA A 29 -19.15 -3.80 -1.94
C ALA A 29 -17.69 -4.00 -2.40
N ASP A 30 -16.72 -3.31 -1.80
CA ASP A 30 -15.32 -3.39 -2.21
C ASP A 30 -14.64 -4.68 -1.71
N ASN A 31 -14.33 -5.55 -2.67
CA ASN A 31 -13.70 -6.86 -2.45
C ASN A 31 -12.18 -6.85 -2.65
N ARG A 32 -11.55 -5.68 -2.80
CA ARG A 32 -10.09 -5.61 -2.84
C ARG A 32 -9.52 -6.07 -1.51
N ARG A 33 -8.47 -6.90 -1.56
CA ARG A 33 -7.87 -7.54 -0.39
C ARG A 33 -7.34 -6.51 0.59
N PHE A 34 -6.75 -5.41 0.11
CA PHE A 34 -6.29 -4.37 1.03
C PHE A 34 -7.47 -3.73 1.78
N VAL A 35 -8.63 -3.52 1.13
CA VAL A 35 -9.84 -2.98 1.78
C VAL A 35 -10.39 -3.96 2.82
N MET A 36 -10.46 -5.24 2.46
CA MET A 36 -10.84 -6.31 3.40
C MET A 36 -9.94 -6.33 4.64
N GLN A 37 -8.63 -6.15 4.47
CA GLN A 37 -7.68 -6.05 5.57
C GLN A 37 -7.89 -4.82 6.44
N LEU A 38 -8.15 -3.65 5.85
CA LEU A 38 -8.41 -2.42 6.61
C LEU A 38 -9.73 -2.54 7.41
N LYS A 39 -10.75 -3.20 6.86
CA LYS A 39 -11.97 -3.56 7.61
C LYS A 39 -11.65 -4.51 8.77
N ALA A 40 -10.83 -5.54 8.52
CA ALA A 40 -10.48 -6.54 9.53
C ALA A 40 -9.75 -5.94 10.74
N ILE A 41 -8.94 -4.89 10.56
CA ILE A 41 -8.28 -4.17 11.65
C ILE A 41 -9.11 -3.00 12.23
N ALA A 42 -10.38 -2.90 11.82
CA ALA A 42 -11.33 -1.88 12.22
C ALA A 42 -10.86 -0.44 11.94
N ILE A 43 -10.32 -0.18 10.74
CA ILE A 43 -10.11 1.20 10.27
C ILE A 43 -11.46 1.86 9.99
N ASN A 44 -11.59 3.13 10.39
CA ASN A 44 -12.78 3.92 10.12
C ASN A 44 -13.03 4.06 8.60
N ASN A 45 -14.29 3.91 8.18
CA ASN A 45 -14.72 4.00 6.78
C ASN A 45 -14.19 5.23 6.04
N LYS A 46 -14.13 6.42 6.67
CA LYS A 46 -13.57 7.62 6.02
C LYS A 46 -12.08 7.53 5.74
N ARG A 47 -11.32 6.82 6.57
CA ARG A 47 -9.90 6.52 6.30
C ARG A 47 -9.75 5.46 5.22
N ILE A 48 -10.67 4.48 5.17
CA ILE A 48 -10.72 3.50 4.07
C ILE A 48 -11.02 4.19 2.73
N GLU A 49 -11.96 5.14 2.67
CA GLU A 49 -12.22 5.95 1.46
C GLU A 49 -10.93 6.65 0.99
N LYS A 50 -10.16 7.24 1.92
CA LYS A 50 -8.86 7.87 1.59
C LYS A 50 -7.83 6.86 1.08
N ALA A 51 -7.70 5.72 1.73
CA ALA A 51 -6.82 4.63 1.28
C ALA A 51 -7.17 4.14 -0.13
N ILE A 52 -8.46 4.04 -0.44
CA ILE A 52 -8.95 3.69 -1.78
C ILE A 52 -8.54 4.75 -2.82
N LEU A 53 -8.65 6.04 -2.49
CA LEU A 53 -8.18 7.12 -3.37
C LEU A 53 -6.68 7.05 -3.59
N ASP A 54 -5.89 6.88 -2.53
CA ASP A 54 -4.43 6.76 -2.64
C ASP A 54 -4.03 5.55 -3.49
N TYR A 55 -4.70 4.40 -3.32
CA TYR A 55 -4.54 3.22 -4.18
C TYR A 55 -4.74 3.57 -5.66
N TYR A 56 -5.86 4.19 -6.02
CA TYR A 56 -6.15 4.52 -7.42
C TYR A 56 -5.14 5.50 -8.00
N ARG A 57 -4.81 6.55 -7.24
CA ARG A 57 -3.85 7.57 -7.65
C ARG A 57 -2.47 6.98 -7.87
N ALA A 58 -1.98 6.15 -6.94
CA ALA A 58 -0.69 5.49 -7.09
C ALA A 58 -0.69 4.51 -8.27
N PHE A 59 -1.76 3.74 -8.44
CA PHE A 59 -1.88 2.77 -9.54
C PHE A 59 -1.81 3.48 -10.89
N GLU A 60 -2.62 4.53 -11.08
CA GLU A 60 -2.64 5.32 -12.32
C GLU A 60 -1.32 6.06 -12.56
N GLN A 61 -0.76 6.68 -11.53
CA GLN A 61 0.52 7.38 -11.61
C GLN A 61 1.65 6.44 -12.03
N ARG A 62 1.75 5.27 -11.39
CA ARG A 62 2.76 4.25 -11.73
C ARG A 62 2.55 3.67 -13.12
N SER A 63 1.29 3.42 -13.51
CA SER A 63 0.94 2.92 -14.85
C SER A 63 1.28 3.93 -15.93
N ARG A 64 1.10 5.22 -15.68
CA ARG A 64 1.53 6.28 -16.60
C ARG A 64 3.05 6.31 -16.73
N TRP A 65 3.79 6.31 -15.62
CA TRP A 65 5.25 6.31 -15.66
C TRP A 65 5.82 5.14 -16.45
N ALA A 66 5.21 3.95 -16.33
CA ALA A 66 5.58 2.79 -17.11
C ALA A 66 5.25 2.95 -18.61
N ARG A 67 4.04 3.40 -18.96
CA ARG A 67 3.63 3.59 -20.37
C ARG A 67 4.43 4.67 -21.11
N GLU A 68 4.93 5.68 -20.40
CA GLU A 68 5.69 6.79 -20.98
C GLU A 68 7.22 6.57 -20.91
N ASP A 69 7.68 5.38 -20.49
CA ASP A 69 9.10 5.04 -20.31
C ASP A 69 9.85 6.06 -19.45
N LEU A 70 9.24 6.50 -18.34
CA LEU A 70 9.81 7.51 -17.43
C LEU A 70 10.68 6.90 -16.31
N LEU A 71 10.62 5.57 -16.19
CA LEU A 71 11.28 4.77 -15.17
C LEU A 71 12.44 3.97 -15.79
N PHE A 72 13.46 3.69 -14.98
CA PHE A 72 14.46 2.70 -15.36
C PHE A 72 13.87 1.28 -15.33
N SER A 73 14.43 0.37 -16.14
CA SER A 73 13.99 -1.02 -16.24
C SER A 73 14.30 -1.81 -14.96
N ASP A 74 13.39 -1.71 -13.98
CA ASP A 74 13.33 -2.39 -12.66
C ASP A 74 13.02 -1.41 -11.50
N GLU A 75 12.94 -0.10 -11.76
CA GLU A 75 12.86 0.91 -10.71
C GLU A 75 11.65 0.72 -9.77
N ILE A 76 10.51 0.29 -10.30
CA ILE A 76 9.31 -0.03 -9.51
C ILE A 76 9.55 -1.26 -8.63
N GLU A 77 10.24 -2.27 -9.13
CA GLU A 77 10.55 -3.49 -8.38
C GLU A 77 11.53 -3.20 -7.25
N GLN A 78 12.55 -2.37 -7.50
CA GLN A 78 13.47 -1.89 -6.47
C GLN A 78 12.73 -1.07 -5.41
N TYR A 79 11.82 -0.20 -5.83
CA TYR A 79 11.00 0.59 -4.90
C TYR A 79 10.09 -0.29 -4.05
N GLU A 80 9.41 -1.26 -4.64
CA GLU A 80 8.58 -2.22 -3.90
C GLU A 80 9.39 -3.04 -2.89
N LYS A 81 10.59 -3.50 -3.26
CA LYS A 81 11.50 -4.18 -2.30
C LYS A 81 11.82 -3.30 -1.10
N LYS A 82 12.10 -2.02 -1.32
CA LYS A 82 12.35 -1.06 -0.24
C LYS A 82 11.13 -0.86 0.66
N LEU A 83 9.94 -0.72 0.08
CA LEU A 83 8.70 -0.60 0.85
C LEU A 83 8.45 -1.86 1.71
N ILE A 84 8.65 -3.04 1.14
CA ILE A 84 8.50 -4.31 1.86
C ILE A 84 9.48 -4.41 3.03
N ASP A 85 10.75 -4.08 2.82
CA ASP A 85 11.78 -4.15 3.87
C ASP A 85 11.46 -3.21 5.04
N GLU A 86 11.11 -1.96 4.75
CA GLU A 86 10.77 -0.98 5.80
C GLU A 86 9.50 -1.35 6.57
N TRP A 87 8.49 -1.86 5.86
CA TRP A 87 7.28 -2.37 6.50
C TRP A 87 7.58 -3.58 7.39
N ASP A 88 8.44 -4.50 6.96
CA ASP A 88 8.81 -5.66 7.76
C ASP A 88 9.62 -5.27 9.01
N ARG A 89 10.53 -4.29 8.90
CA ARG A 89 11.24 -3.73 10.05
C ARG A 89 10.28 -3.19 11.11
N TYR A 90 9.29 -2.39 10.69
CA TYR A 90 8.31 -1.84 11.63
C TYR A 90 7.39 -2.93 12.19
N ARG A 91 7.01 -3.92 11.37
CA ARG A 91 6.25 -5.09 11.83
C ARG A 91 6.99 -5.87 12.90
N LEU A 92 8.27 -6.17 12.69
CA LEU A 92 9.11 -6.89 13.65
C LEU A 92 9.26 -6.12 14.96
N MET A 93 9.48 -4.80 14.89
CA MET A 93 9.50 -3.94 16.08
C MET A 93 8.20 -4.05 16.89
N LEU A 94 7.04 -4.07 16.23
CA LEU A 94 5.76 -4.26 16.92
C LEU A 94 5.59 -5.66 17.52
N GLN A 95 6.23 -6.69 16.94
CA GLN A 95 6.20 -8.05 17.48
C GLN A 95 7.05 -8.19 18.76
N ASP A 96 8.07 -7.36 18.92
CA ASP A 96 8.81 -7.28 20.18
C ASP A 96 7.97 -6.64 21.31
N GLU A 97 7.01 -5.78 20.95
CA GLU A 97 6.17 -5.03 21.90
C GLU A 97 4.84 -5.72 22.25
N LEU A 98 4.27 -6.49 21.32
CA LEU A 98 2.93 -7.08 21.44
C LEU A 98 2.99 -8.60 21.32
N ILE A 99 2.41 -9.29 22.31
CA ILE A 99 2.21 -10.74 22.26
C ILE A 99 0.98 -11.03 21.40
N LEU A 100 1.17 -11.68 20.26
CA LEU A 100 0.10 -12.06 19.34
C LEU A 100 -0.39 -13.47 19.65
N GLU A 101 -1.37 -13.59 20.54
CA GLU A 101 -2.07 -14.86 20.80
C GLU A 101 -3.12 -15.12 19.71
N ASP A 102 -3.30 -16.38 19.30
CA ASP A 102 -4.09 -16.73 18.11
C ASP A 102 -5.56 -16.27 18.15
N GLU A 103 -6.16 -16.19 19.34
CA GLU A 103 -7.59 -15.85 19.52
C GLU A 103 -7.82 -14.39 19.93
N ASP A 104 -6.77 -13.57 20.11
CA ASP A 104 -6.92 -12.18 20.54
C ASP A 104 -7.11 -11.21 19.38
N GLU A 105 -8.35 -11.13 18.88
CA GLU A 105 -8.71 -10.21 17.80
C GLU A 105 -8.42 -8.75 18.14
N ILE A 106 -8.61 -8.34 19.40
CA ILE A 106 -8.41 -6.94 19.79
C ILE A 106 -6.94 -6.54 19.62
N VAL A 107 -6.02 -7.42 20.05
CA VAL A 107 -4.58 -7.21 19.89
C VAL A 107 -4.18 -7.29 18.41
N HIS A 108 -4.72 -8.23 17.64
CA HIS A 108 -4.48 -8.29 16.18
C HIS A 108 -4.88 -7.01 15.46
N GLN A 109 -6.05 -6.47 15.79
CA GLN A 109 -6.51 -5.22 15.22
C GLN A 109 -5.64 -4.04 15.68
N GLN A 110 -5.21 -4.00 16.95
CA GLN A 110 -4.30 -2.97 17.45
C GLN A 110 -2.96 -3.01 16.73
N PHE A 111 -2.38 -4.20 16.56
CA PHE A 111 -1.14 -4.40 15.81
C PHE A 111 -1.26 -3.87 14.38
N GLY A 112 -2.32 -4.26 13.68
CA GLY A 112 -2.55 -3.82 12.31
C GLY A 112 -2.80 -2.32 12.19
N ARG A 113 -3.54 -1.72 13.14
CA ARG A 113 -3.72 -0.27 13.19
C ARG A 113 -2.40 0.48 13.38
N ARG A 114 -1.47 -0.05 14.18
CA ARG A 114 -0.14 0.57 14.35
C ARG A 114 0.66 0.52 13.05
N LEU A 115 0.68 -0.61 12.34
CA LEU A 115 1.30 -0.71 11.01
C LEU A 115 0.71 0.31 10.03
N TYR A 116 -0.63 0.33 9.92
CA TYR A 116 -1.33 1.24 9.02
C TYR A 116 -1.05 2.71 9.37
N ASN A 117 -1.12 3.07 10.65
CA ASN A 117 -0.87 4.45 11.09
C ASN A 117 0.58 4.89 10.84
N TRP A 118 1.57 4.00 10.97
CA TRP A 118 2.95 4.32 10.62
C TRP A 118 3.09 4.66 9.13
N VAL A 119 2.53 3.85 8.24
CA VAL A 119 2.50 4.17 6.80
C VAL A 119 1.74 5.47 6.52
N ASP A 120 0.61 5.67 7.19
CA ASP A 120 -0.27 6.80 6.94
C ASP A 120 0.31 8.13 7.43
N GLN A 121 1.06 8.15 8.53
CA GLN A 121 1.42 9.38 9.24
C GLN A 121 2.92 9.62 9.42
N THR A 122 3.77 8.60 9.30
CA THR A 122 5.17 8.70 9.73
C THR A 122 6.17 8.29 8.66
N ALA A 123 5.87 7.25 7.88
CA ALA A 123 6.76 6.78 6.84
C ALA A 123 6.94 7.84 5.74
N ASP A 124 8.16 7.98 5.22
CA ASP A 124 8.48 8.79 4.05
C ASP A 124 9.48 8.04 3.17
N ILE A 125 8.94 7.11 2.38
CA ILE A 125 9.72 6.20 1.53
C ILE A 125 9.34 6.49 0.08
N ARG A 126 10.18 7.27 -0.59
CA ARG A 126 9.94 7.75 -1.95
C ARG A 126 10.67 6.90 -2.98
N ILE A 127 10.06 6.76 -4.16
CA ILE A 127 10.67 6.12 -5.34
C ILE A 127 11.86 6.94 -5.86
N ARG A 128 11.72 8.27 -5.87
CA ARG A 128 12.79 9.24 -6.11
C ARG A 128 12.68 10.39 -5.09
N PRO A 129 13.76 11.08 -4.73
CA PRO A 129 13.75 12.10 -3.68
C PRO A 129 12.70 13.22 -3.89
N GLN A 130 12.44 13.64 -5.14
CA GLN A 130 11.48 14.71 -5.46
C GLN A 130 10.05 14.23 -5.71
N VAL A 131 9.77 12.93 -5.58
CA VAL A 131 8.39 12.40 -5.61
C VAL A 131 7.85 12.45 -4.18
N ALA A 132 7.41 13.63 -3.77
CA ALA A 132 7.04 13.94 -2.39
C ALA A 132 5.56 13.68 -2.08
N GLU A 133 4.75 13.41 -3.10
CA GLU A 133 3.32 13.21 -2.96
C GLU A 133 3.01 11.89 -2.27
N GLU A 134 2.52 12.01 -1.04
CA GLU A 134 2.32 10.91 -0.10
C GLU A 134 1.43 9.79 -0.64
N TYR A 135 0.47 10.12 -1.53
CA TYR A 135 -0.40 9.12 -2.15
C TYR A 135 0.38 8.06 -2.91
N VAL A 136 1.56 8.40 -3.47
CA VAL A 136 2.41 7.45 -4.20
C VAL A 136 2.86 6.34 -3.25
N MET A 137 3.36 6.71 -2.07
CA MET A 137 3.82 5.76 -1.07
C MET A 137 2.65 5.01 -0.43
N ARG A 138 1.64 5.72 0.11
CA ARG A 138 0.47 5.12 0.76
C ARG A 138 -0.25 4.14 -0.18
N GLY A 139 -0.53 4.60 -1.40
CA GLY A 139 -1.17 3.79 -2.43
C GLY A 139 -0.31 2.60 -2.88
N SER A 140 1.01 2.73 -2.91
CA SER A 140 1.90 1.60 -3.23
C SER A 140 1.86 0.50 -2.18
N TYR A 141 1.76 0.84 -0.90
CA TYR A 141 1.52 -0.16 0.15
C TYR A 141 0.16 -0.85 -0.03
N HIS A 142 -0.89 -0.13 -0.42
CA HIS A 142 -2.19 -0.72 -0.72
C HIS A 142 -2.14 -1.65 -1.94
N ILE A 143 -1.39 -1.29 -2.99
CA ILE A 143 -1.14 -2.16 -4.15
C ILE A 143 -0.43 -3.45 -3.73
N LEU A 144 0.59 -3.35 -2.86
CA LEU A 144 1.30 -4.52 -2.33
C LEU A 144 0.38 -5.42 -1.48
N ALA A 145 -0.47 -4.82 -0.66
CA ALA A 145 -1.43 -5.54 0.18
C ALA A 145 -2.61 -6.15 -0.60
N ASP A 146 -2.84 -5.70 -1.84
CA ASP A 146 -3.92 -6.21 -2.69
C ASP A 146 -3.54 -7.46 -3.52
N LYS A 147 -2.24 -7.78 -3.59
CA LYS A 147 -1.72 -8.93 -4.35
C LYS A 147 -2.35 -10.25 -3.89
N ILE A 148 -2.39 -11.25 -4.80
CA ILE A 148 -2.95 -12.59 -4.52
C ILE A 148 -2.22 -13.27 -3.36
N SER A 149 -0.89 -13.16 -3.33
CA SER A 149 -0.02 -13.59 -2.23
C SER A 149 0.66 -12.35 -1.65
N PRO A 150 -0.04 -11.60 -0.78
CA PRO A 150 0.47 -10.32 -0.29
C PRO A 150 1.60 -10.54 0.72
N ILE A 151 2.74 -9.91 0.48
CA ILE A 151 3.84 -9.86 1.46
C ILE A 151 3.53 -8.82 2.53
N VAL A 152 3.07 -7.65 2.11
CA VAL A 152 2.55 -6.60 3.01
C VAL A 152 1.14 -6.99 3.43
N CYS A 153 0.91 -7.19 4.72
CA CYS A 153 -0.41 -7.46 5.28
C CYS A 153 -0.71 -6.52 6.45
N TRP A 154 -1.89 -5.90 6.49
CA TRP A 154 -2.26 -5.07 7.63
C TRP A 154 -2.69 -5.90 8.84
N HIS A 155 -3.40 -7.01 8.60
CA HIS A 155 -3.80 -7.91 9.68
C HIS A 155 -2.74 -9.04 9.83
N PRO A 156 -2.20 -9.29 11.02
CA PRO A 156 -1.09 -10.25 11.21
C PRO A 156 -1.45 -11.68 10.79
N LYS A 157 -2.73 -12.05 10.92
CA LYS A 157 -3.28 -13.35 10.52
C LYS A 157 -3.94 -13.38 9.14
N PHE A 158 -3.76 -12.35 8.30
CA PHE A 158 -4.54 -12.24 7.05
C PHE A 158 -4.32 -13.41 6.09
N VAL A 159 -3.07 -13.82 5.88
CA VAL A 159 -2.74 -14.94 4.97
C VAL A 159 -3.34 -16.25 5.47
N GLU A 160 -3.28 -16.51 6.77
CA GLU A 160 -3.92 -17.67 7.40
C GLU A 160 -5.45 -17.66 7.19
N ARG A 161 -6.10 -16.49 7.37
CA ARG A 161 -7.54 -16.31 7.12
C ARG A 161 -7.91 -16.53 5.66
N LEU A 162 -7.11 -16.03 4.71
CA LEU A 162 -7.34 -16.27 3.28
C LEU A 162 -7.26 -17.75 2.94
N ALA A 163 -6.30 -18.48 3.50
CA ALA A 163 -6.15 -19.92 3.26
C ALA A 163 -7.36 -20.73 3.76
N GLN A 164 -7.98 -20.31 4.87
CA GLN A 164 -9.20 -20.95 5.41
C GLN A 164 -10.45 -20.69 4.55
N LEU A 165 -10.46 -19.61 3.76
CA LEU A 165 -11.58 -19.24 2.88
C LEU A 165 -11.52 -19.91 1.51
N LEU A 166 -10.38 -20.49 1.14
CA LEU A 166 -10.23 -21.25 -0.11
C LEU A 166 -10.62 -22.71 0.17
N PRO A 167 -11.63 -23.29 -0.52
CA PRO A 167 -11.94 -24.70 -0.36
C PRO A 167 -10.71 -25.53 -0.71
N THR A 168 -10.37 -26.48 0.18
CA THR A 168 -9.31 -27.46 -0.07
C THR A 168 -9.67 -28.17 -1.37
N SER A 169 -8.92 -27.90 -2.43
CA SER A 169 -9.11 -28.53 -3.74
C SER A 169 -8.73 -30.01 -3.69
#